data_AF-A0A7V9GJM9-F1
#
_entry.id   AF-A0A7V9GJM9-F1
#
_cell.length_a   1.000
_cell.length_b   1.000
_cell.length_c   1.000
_cell.angle_alpha   90.00
_cell.angle_beta   90.00
_cell.angle_gamma   90.00
#
_symmetry.space_group_name_H-M   'P 1'
#
loop_
_entity.id
_entity.type
_entity.pdbx_description
1 polymer ?
#
loop_
_entity_poly.entity_id
_entity_poly.type
_entity_poly.pdbx_seq_one_letter_code
_entity_poly.pdbx_strand_id
1 'polypeptide(L)'
;MNWGPIAIVQKFQSLSIPYDRVILLAAIERPGRNIGDITVYKWLGKLPDEELIQRCIGDAVTGVISVENLLIIGEYFKIWTGETFVVDVEPGPEMAGENFTTEMQQAIPDLIAILQKLSNTNNTEMINFNPLYGDTLIEEKTDA
;
A
#
# COMPACT_ATOMS: atom_id res chain seq x y z
N MET A 1 -13.99 5.49 -11.68
CA MET A 1 -12.85 5.98 -10.88
C MET A 1 -11.69 5.04 -11.17
N ASN A 2 -10.54 5.56 -11.65
CA ASN A 2 -9.37 4.73 -11.96
C ASN A 2 -8.46 4.72 -10.73
N TRP A 3 -8.04 3.52 -10.30
CA TRP A 3 -7.20 3.30 -9.12
C TRP A 3 -5.76 2.95 -9.49
N GLY A 4 -5.41 2.98 -10.77
CA GLY A 4 -4.04 2.76 -11.24
C GLY A 4 -3.09 3.85 -10.73
N PRO A 5 -1.79 3.53 -10.55
CA PRO A 5 -0.83 4.46 -9.96
C PRO A 5 -0.79 5.86 -10.59
N ILE A 6 -0.82 5.94 -11.93
CA ILE A 6 -0.79 7.21 -12.65
C ILE A 6 -2.04 8.07 -12.38
N ALA A 7 -3.21 7.44 -12.28
CA ALA A 7 -4.45 8.16 -11.97
C ALA A 7 -4.42 8.74 -10.54
N ILE A 8 -3.82 8.02 -9.59
CA ILE A 8 -3.60 8.51 -8.23
C ILE A 8 -2.63 9.68 -8.21
N VAL A 9 -1.51 9.60 -8.93
CA VAL A 9 -0.55 10.73 -9.05
C VAL A 9 -1.26 11.98 -9.56
N GLN A 10 -1.99 11.86 -10.68
CA GLN A 10 -2.71 12.98 -11.28
C GLN A 10 -3.72 13.59 -10.31
N LYS A 11 -4.47 12.74 -9.59
CA LYS A 11 -5.42 13.19 -8.57
C LYS A 11 -4.70 13.99 -7.47
N PHE A 12 -3.62 13.46 -6.91
CA PHE A 12 -2.89 14.10 -5.82
C PHE A 12 -2.28 15.43 -6.25
N GLN A 13 -1.70 15.50 -7.46
CA GLN A 13 -1.15 16.74 -8.02
C GLN A 13 -2.22 17.80 -8.33
N SER A 14 -3.49 17.39 -8.51
CA SER A 14 -4.60 18.31 -8.73
C SER A 14 -5.17 18.94 -7.45
N LEU A 15 -4.76 18.44 -6.27
CA LEU A 15 -5.25 18.96 -5.00
C LEU A 15 -4.66 20.34 -4.73
N SER A 16 -5.52 21.29 -4.32
CA SER A 16 -5.07 22.59 -3.83
C SER A 16 -4.44 22.51 -2.44
N ILE A 17 -4.84 21.51 -1.65
CA ILE A 17 -4.33 21.23 -0.30
C ILE A 17 -3.91 19.76 -0.27
N PRO A 18 -2.63 19.44 -0.01
CA PRO A 18 -2.18 18.07 0.11
C PRO A 18 -2.80 17.37 1.33
N TYR A 19 -2.83 16.04 1.31
CA TYR A 19 -3.20 15.26 2.50
C TYR A 19 -2.06 15.26 3.51
N ASP A 20 -2.36 15.55 4.78
CA ASP A 20 -1.40 15.43 5.88
C ASP A 20 -1.03 13.96 6.17
N ARG A 21 -1.91 13.02 5.81
CA ARG A 21 -1.74 11.59 6.00
C ARG A 21 -2.45 10.78 4.91
N VAL A 22 -1.80 9.72 4.44
CA VAL A 22 -2.31 8.75 3.49
C VAL A 22 -2.30 7.36 4.13
N ILE A 23 -3.40 6.63 4.02
CA ILE A 23 -3.52 5.25 4.48
C ILE A 23 -3.97 4.41 3.28
N LEU A 24 -3.11 3.51 2.84
CA LEU A 24 -3.38 2.55 1.78
C LEU A 24 -3.79 1.23 2.43
N LEU A 25 -5.05 0.83 2.27
CA LEU A 25 -5.51 -0.50 2.64
C LEU A 25 -5.35 -1.44 1.45
N ALA A 26 -4.66 -2.55 1.65
CA ALA A 26 -4.41 -3.53 0.61
C ALA A 26 -4.68 -4.95 1.11
N ALA A 27 -5.13 -5.79 0.19
CA ALA A 27 -5.27 -7.22 0.38
C ALA A 27 -4.17 -7.88 -0.47
N ILE A 28 -3.10 -8.35 0.16
CA ILE A 28 -1.91 -8.87 -0.54
C ILE A 28 -1.54 -10.21 0.07
N GLU A 29 -1.47 -11.24 -0.78
CA GLU A 29 -0.99 -12.56 -0.36
C GLU A 29 0.50 -12.51 -0.02
N ARG A 30 0.89 -12.92 1.19
CA ARG A 30 2.30 -13.05 1.57
C ARG A 30 2.61 -14.47 2.03
N PRO A 31 3.78 -15.00 1.65
CA PRO A 31 4.21 -16.32 2.11
C PRO A 31 4.21 -16.43 3.64
N GLY A 32 3.54 -17.46 4.16
CA GLY A 32 3.60 -17.82 5.58
C GLY A 32 2.68 -17.02 6.52
N ARG A 33 1.77 -16.19 5.99
CA ARG A 33 0.72 -15.54 6.78
C ARG A 33 -0.58 -16.34 6.75
N ASN A 34 -1.38 -16.19 7.79
CA ASN A 34 -2.75 -16.72 7.84
C ASN A 34 -3.75 -15.67 7.35
N ILE A 35 -4.86 -16.13 6.77
CA ILE A 35 -5.96 -15.25 6.33
C ILE A 35 -6.38 -14.33 7.48
N GLY A 36 -6.46 -13.03 7.20
CA GLY A 36 -6.83 -12.02 8.18
C GLY A 36 -5.66 -11.48 9.01
N ASP A 37 -4.44 -12.03 8.88
CA ASP A 37 -3.26 -11.42 9.50
C ASP A 37 -3.09 -10.00 8.95
N ILE A 38 -2.78 -9.02 9.82
CA ILE A 38 -2.66 -7.60 9.47
C ILE A 38 -1.24 -7.13 9.79
N THR A 39 -0.57 -6.53 8.81
CA THR A 39 0.72 -5.87 9.00
C THR A 39 0.59 -4.40 8.62
N VAL A 40 1.06 -3.53 9.50
CA VAL A 40 1.11 -2.09 9.24
C VAL A 40 2.53 -1.71 8.87
N TYR A 41 2.69 -1.04 7.74
CA TYR A 41 3.95 -0.49 7.29
C TYR A 41 3.89 1.03 7.31
N LYS A 42 4.99 1.66 7.71
CA LYS A 42 5.21 3.10 7.52
C LYS A 42 6.12 3.29 6.31
N TRP A 43 5.62 4.00 5.30
CA TRP A 43 6.43 4.41 4.15
C TRP A 43 7.44 5.46 4.60
N LEU A 44 8.72 5.20 4.38
CA LEU A 44 9.82 6.09 4.73
C LEU A 44 10.56 6.62 3.50
N GLY A 45 9.96 6.47 2.31
CA GLY A 45 10.51 7.01 1.07
C GLY A 45 11.64 6.15 0.51
N LYS A 46 12.61 6.86 -0.07
CA LYS A 46 13.66 6.35 -0.97
C LYS A 46 13.11 5.82 -2.28
N LEU A 47 13.97 5.87 -3.29
CA LEU A 47 13.68 5.35 -4.60
C LEU A 47 14.64 4.19 -4.90
N PRO A 48 14.17 3.15 -5.61
CA PRO A 48 15.08 2.20 -6.24
C PRO A 48 15.83 2.88 -7.40
N ASP A 49 16.62 2.12 -8.14
CA ASP A 49 17.28 2.61 -9.35
C ASP A 49 16.30 3.03 -10.46
N GLU A 50 16.83 3.73 -11.45
CA GLU A 50 16.02 4.26 -12.56
C GLU A 50 15.36 3.17 -13.40
N GLU A 51 16.01 2.00 -13.55
CA GLU A 51 15.46 0.88 -14.31
C GLU A 51 14.19 0.34 -13.66
N LEU A 52 14.23 0.12 -12.35
CA LEU A 52 13.08 -0.34 -11.60
C LEU A 52 11.96 0.72 -11.57
N ILE A 53 12.29 2.00 -11.45
CA ILE A 53 11.30 3.08 -11.55
C ILE A 53 10.59 3.03 -12.91
N GLN A 54 11.34 2.93 -14.01
CA GLN A 54 10.76 2.85 -15.36
C GLN A 54 9.90 1.61 -15.54
N ARG A 55 10.31 0.46 -14.98
CA ARG A 55 9.51 -0.77 -15.00
C ARG A 55 8.18 -0.58 -14.27
N CYS A 56 8.19 -0.03 -13.06
CA CYS A 56 6.97 0.27 -12.31
C CYS A 56 6.03 1.18 -13.10
N ILE A 57 6.55 2.24 -13.74
CA ILE A 57 5.76 3.15 -14.59
C ILE A 57 5.18 2.40 -15.80
N GLY A 58 5.99 1.58 -16.48
CA GLY A 58 5.54 0.76 -17.61
C GLY A 58 4.39 -0.18 -17.24
N ASP A 59 4.53 -0.89 -16.12
CA ASP A 59 3.47 -1.75 -15.57
C ASP A 59 2.20 -0.96 -15.26
N ALA A 60 2.33 0.20 -14.61
CA ALA A 60 1.18 1.04 -14.28
C ALA A 60 0.44 1.55 -15.52
N VAL A 61 1.15 1.90 -16.60
CA VAL A 61 0.56 2.35 -17.87
C VAL A 61 -0.13 1.20 -18.60
N THR A 62 0.34 -0.04 -18.45
CA THR A 62 -0.31 -1.23 -19.01
C THR A 62 -1.50 -1.73 -18.18
N GLY A 63 -1.77 -1.09 -17.03
CA GLY A 63 -2.94 -1.37 -16.19
C GLY A 63 -2.67 -2.24 -14.97
N VAL A 64 -1.40 -2.53 -14.65
CA VAL A 64 -1.04 -3.24 -13.41
C VAL A 64 -1.34 -2.34 -12.21
N ILE A 65 -2.14 -2.86 -11.28
CA ILE A 65 -2.48 -2.19 -10.02
C ILE A 65 -1.74 -2.94 -8.91
N SER A 66 -0.65 -2.34 -8.44
CA SER A 66 0.16 -2.84 -7.31
C SER A 66 0.43 -1.69 -6.35
N VAL A 67 0.43 -2.02 -5.05
CA VAL A 67 0.75 -1.07 -3.99
C VAL A 67 2.22 -0.69 -4.04
N GLU A 68 3.09 -1.64 -4.33
CA GLU A 68 4.52 -1.43 -4.52
C GLU A 68 4.79 -0.42 -5.64
N ASN A 69 4.20 -0.65 -6.83
CA ASN A 69 4.30 0.29 -7.95
C ASN A 69 3.74 1.66 -7.58
N LEU A 70 2.59 1.73 -6.91
CA LEU A 70 2.00 2.98 -6.45
C LEU A 70 2.95 3.76 -5.53
N LEU A 71 3.55 3.10 -4.54
CA LEU A 71 4.48 3.73 -3.60
C LEU A 71 5.72 4.30 -4.29
N ILE A 72 6.37 3.51 -5.16
CA ILE A 72 7.56 3.93 -5.91
C ILE A 72 7.23 5.10 -6.84
N ILE A 73 6.16 4.97 -7.63
CA ILE A 73 5.72 6.01 -8.58
C ILE A 73 5.33 7.28 -7.82
N GLY A 74 4.58 7.15 -6.73
CA GLY A 74 4.19 8.29 -5.91
C GLY A 74 5.38 9.00 -5.27
N GLU A 75 6.41 8.26 -4.87
CA GLU A 75 7.65 8.81 -4.33
C GLU A 75 8.46 9.52 -5.43
N TYR A 76 8.48 8.98 -6.65
CA TYR A 76 9.13 9.60 -7.80
C TYR A 76 8.49 10.94 -8.15
N PHE A 77 7.15 10.98 -8.18
CA PHE A 77 6.36 12.19 -8.44
C PHE A 77 6.13 13.08 -7.20
N LYS A 78 6.72 12.73 -6.05
CA LYS A 78 6.67 13.50 -4.80
C LYS A 78 5.25 13.80 -4.30
N ILE A 79 4.33 12.84 -4.45
CA ILE A 79 2.93 13.00 -3.98
C ILE A 79 2.76 12.66 -2.49
N TRP A 80 3.72 11.96 -1.88
CA TRP A 80 3.72 11.60 -0.46
C TRP A 80 4.22 12.76 0.41
N THR A 81 3.36 13.75 0.62
CA THR A 81 3.70 15.03 1.27
C THR A 81 3.54 15.03 2.79
N GLY A 82 2.98 13.96 3.36
CA GLY A 82 2.79 13.77 4.79
C GLY A 82 3.18 12.35 5.22
N GLU A 83 2.48 11.80 6.22
CA GLU A 83 2.72 10.42 6.62
C GLU A 83 1.96 9.44 5.73
N THR A 84 2.66 8.44 5.19
CA THR A 84 2.04 7.40 4.38
C THR A 84 2.15 6.05 5.09
N PHE A 85 1.03 5.36 5.26
CA PHE A 85 0.96 4.02 5.84
C PHE A 85 0.35 3.05 4.84
N VAL A 86 0.82 1.80 4.90
CA VAL A 86 0.17 0.67 4.23
C VAL A 86 -0.35 -0.26 5.30
N VAL A 87 -1.64 -0.58 5.23
CA VAL A 87 -2.27 -1.63 6.02
C VAL A 87 -2.45 -2.81 5.08
N ASP A 88 -1.55 -3.79 5.21
CA ASP A 88 -1.51 -5.00 4.40
C ASP A 88 -2.24 -6.12 5.15
N VAL A 89 -3.33 -6.61 4.56
CA VAL A 89 -4.15 -7.69 5.12
C VAL A 89 -3.97 -8.92 4.25
N GLU A 90 -3.71 -10.06 4.90
CA GLU A 90 -3.64 -11.35 4.20
C GLU A 90 -5.06 -11.76 3.74
N PRO A 91 -5.31 -11.85 2.43
CA PRO A 91 -6.62 -12.20 1.92
C PRO A 91 -6.91 -13.70 2.06
N GLY A 92 -8.18 -14.06 1.93
CA GLY A 92 -8.56 -15.42 1.61
C GLY A 92 -8.26 -15.76 0.14
N PRO A 93 -8.51 -17.01 -0.29
CA PRO A 93 -8.33 -17.42 -1.68
C PRO A 93 -9.10 -16.51 -2.64
N GLU A 94 -8.49 -16.16 -3.78
CA GLU A 94 -9.15 -15.37 -4.81
C GLU A 94 -10.26 -16.20 -5.46
N MET A 95 -11.51 -15.88 -5.11
CA MET A 95 -12.69 -16.59 -5.57
C MET A 95 -13.78 -15.60 -5.97
N ALA A 96 -14.50 -15.92 -7.05
CA ALA A 96 -15.65 -15.12 -7.46
C ALA A 96 -16.76 -15.18 -6.39
N GLY A 97 -17.23 -14.02 -5.95
CA GLY A 97 -18.28 -13.90 -4.95
C GLY A 97 -18.27 -12.54 -4.26
N GLU A 98 -19.21 -12.32 -3.36
CA GLU A 98 -19.38 -11.06 -2.61
C GLU A 98 -19.11 -11.22 -1.10
N ASN A 99 -18.75 -12.43 -0.67
CA ASN A 99 -18.58 -12.77 0.74
C ASN A 99 -17.11 -12.90 1.12
N PHE A 100 -16.76 -12.44 2.32
CA PHE A 100 -15.49 -12.75 2.94
C PHE A 100 -15.44 -14.20 3.44
N THR A 101 -14.25 -14.76 3.55
CA THR A 101 -14.05 -15.98 4.33
C THR A 101 -14.37 -15.72 5.80
N THR A 102 -14.63 -16.78 6.57
CA THR A 102 -14.93 -16.66 8.00
C THR A 102 -13.80 -15.97 8.77
N GLU A 103 -12.56 -16.34 8.45
CA GLU A 103 -11.33 -15.82 9.04
C GLU A 103 -11.18 -14.32 8.75
N MET A 104 -11.40 -13.91 7.50
CA MET A 104 -11.35 -12.49 7.14
C MET A 104 -12.50 -11.71 7.81
N GLN A 105 -13.71 -12.27 7.86
CA GLN A 105 -14.84 -11.65 8.56
C GLN A 105 -14.53 -11.38 10.04
N GLN A 106 -13.77 -12.27 10.69
CA GLN A 106 -13.34 -12.12 12.08
C GLN A 106 -12.25 -11.04 12.25
N ALA A 107 -11.42 -10.79 11.25
CA ALA A 107 -10.35 -9.78 11.29
C ALA A 107 -10.85 -8.34 11.01
N ILE A 108 -12.03 -8.17 10.40
CA ILE A 108 -12.58 -6.85 10.06
C ILE A 108 -12.66 -5.87 11.25
N PRO A 109 -13.13 -6.25 12.45
CA PRO A 109 -13.17 -5.35 13.60
C PRO A 109 -11.79 -4.80 13.98
N ASP A 110 -10.76 -5.66 13.98
CA ASP A 110 -9.39 -5.27 14.29
C ASP A 110 -8.81 -4.36 13.20
N LEU A 111 -9.10 -4.67 11.93
CA LEU A 111 -8.73 -3.82 10.79
C LEU A 111 -9.33 -2.42 10.91
N ILE A 112 -10.64 -2.32 11.20
CA ILE A 112 -11.31 -1.04 11.41
C ILE A 112 -10.69 -0.28 12.58
N ALA A 113 -10.40 -0.95 13.69
CA ALA A 113 -9.75 -0.34 14.85
C ALA A 113 -8.36 0.22 14.50
N ILE A 114 -7.56 -0.51 13.71
CA ILE A 114 -6.26 -0.03 13.21
C ILE A 114 -6.43 1.21 12.34
N LEU A 115 -7.36 1.18 11.38
CA LEU A 115 -7.62 2.31 10.48
C LEU A 115 -8.10 3.56 11.23
N GLN A 116 -8.95 3.39 12.25
CA GLN A 116 -9.41 4.48 13.11
C GLN A 116 -8.28 5.08 13.96
N LYS A 117 -7.37 4.25 14.47
CA LYS A 117 -6.20 4.74 15.20
C LYS A 117 -5.23 5.47 14.26
N LEU A 118 -4.99 4.93 13.06
CA LEU A 118 -4.15 5.57 12.03
C LEU A 118 -4.78 6.84 11.46
N SER A 119 -6.10 7.00 11.46
CA SER A 119 -6.72 8.25 10.98
C SER A 119 -6.63 9.38 12.01
N ASN A 120 -6.41 9.06 13.29
CA ASN A 120 -6.20 10.04 14.34
C ASN A 120 -4.70 10.35 14.51
N THR A 121 -4.30 11.58 14.17
CA THR A 121 -2.90 12.03 14.19
C THR A 121 -2.26 12.00 15.58
N ASN A 122 -3.05 12.05 16.64
CA ASN A 122 -2.55 12.06 18.02
C ASN A 122 -2.32 10.65 18.61
N ASN A 123 -2.72 9.57 17.92
CA ASN A 123 -2.75 8.21 18.48
C ASN A 123 -1.77 7.23 17.79
N THR A 124 -0.85 7.73 16.96
CA THR A 124 0.01 6.86 16.14
C THR A 124 1.09 6.13 16.95
N GLU A 125 1.44 6.64 18.14
CA GLU A 125 2.42 6.00 19.05
C GLU A 125 1.97 4.62 19.58
N MET A 126 0.70 4.26 19.42
CA MET A 126 0.13 3.01 19.92
C MET A 126 0.04 1.89 18.86
N ILE A 127 0.59 2.10 17.66
CA ILE A 127 0.57 1.10 16.58
C ILE A 127 2.00 0.67 16.27
N ASN A 128 2.25 -0.63 16.37
CA ASN A 128 3.48 -1.21 15.86
C ASN A 128 3.44 -1.20 14.33
N PHE A 129 4.46 -0.61 13.71
CA PHE A 129 4.62 -0.62 12.27
C PHE A 129 6.02 -1.07 11.88
N ASN A 130 6.11 -1.69 10.70
CA ASN A 130 7.38 -2.01 10.07
C ASN A 130 7.79 -0.87 9.14
N PRO A 131 9.06 -0.46 9.11
CA PRO A 131 9.53 0.51 8.14
C PRO A 131 9.50 -0.10 6.73
N LEU A 132 9.11 0.69 5.73
CA LEU A 132 9.04 0.29 4.33
C LEU A 132 9.73 1.34 3.45
N TYR A 133 10.63 0.89 2.57
CA TYR A 133 11.45 1.76 1.75
C TYR A 133 11.46 1.33 0.28
N GLY A 134 11.45 2.31 -0.63
CA GLY A 134 11.44 2.11 -2.09
C GLY A 134 12.54 1.21 -2.64
N ASP A 135 13.72 1.28 -2.02
CA ASP A 135 14.93 0.54 -2.39
C ASP A 135 14.91 -0.93 -1.94
N THR A 136 13.88 -1.38 -1.20
CA THR A 136 13.77 -2.76 -0.68
C THR A 136 12.45 -3.45 -0.99
N LEU A 137 11.50 -2.83 -1.70
CA LEU A 137 10.18 -3.46 -1.91
C LEU A 137 10.18 -4.61 -2.91
N ILE A 138 10.99 -4.49 -3.95
CA ILE A 138 10.95 -5.42 -5.07
C ILE A 138 12.30 -6.13 -5.07
N GLU A 139 12.31 -7.35 -4.51
CA GLU A 139 13.43 -8.25 -4.72
C GLU A 139 13.45 -8.64 -6.20
N GLU A 140 14.58 -8.40 -6.87
CA GLU A 140 14.78 -8.93 -8.21
C GLU A 140 14.70 -10.45 -8.13
N LYS A 141 13.70 -11.04 -8.80
CA LYS A 141 13.79 -12.46 -9.14
C LYS A 141 14.98 -12.58 -10.08
N THR A 142 16.10 -13.07 -9.57
CA THR A 142 17.19 -13.54 -10.41
C THR A 142 16.64 -14.76 -11.14
N ASP A 143 16.19 -14.58 -12.37
CA ASP A 143 15.83 -15.71 -13.23
C ASP A 143 17.08 -16.58 -13.38
N ALA A 144 17.02 -17.80 -12.85
CA ALA A 144 18.03 -18.83 -13.00
C ALA A 144 17.81 -19.66 -14.26
#